data_AF-A0A257JU10-F1
#
_entry.id   AF-A0A257JU10-F1
#
_cell.length_a   1.000
_cell.length_b   1.000
_cell.length_c   1.000
_cell.angle_alpha   90.00
_cell.angle_beta   90.00
_cell.angle_gamma   90.00
#
_symmetry.space_group_name_H-M   'P 1'
#
loop_
_entity.id
_entity.type
_entity.pdbx_description
1 polymer ?
#
loop_
_entity_poly.entity_id
_entity_poly.type
_entity_poly.pdbx_seq_one_letter_code
_entity_poly.pdbx_strand_id
1 'polypeptide(L)'
;MPIMPTIRPILIQRLIALPYLILGGWCLLAPHMVEGLMINPPFQHLSTTSALLIGCFGAQAVLGGLFIWFSRFTAQTFLVYAFALLPFFVFNYWFVFEVPIFNRWMALDLASNAFMLALTLWGWRLMRREEASVAR
;
A
#
# COMPACT_ATOMS: atom_id res chain seq x y z
N MET A 1 -6.34 -6.04 -35.96
CA MET A 1 -6.13 -6.46 -34.56
C MET A 1 -5.71 -5.22 -33.79
N PRO A 2 -6.46 -4.73 -32.79
CA PRO A 2 -6.08 -3.51 -32.11
C PRO A 2 -4.81 -3.78 -31.29
N ILE A 3 -3.78 -2.96 -31.49
CA ILE A 3 -2.55 -2.96 -30.71
C ILE A 3 -2.93 -2.51 -29.31
N MET A 4 -3.19 -3.45 -28.40
CA MET A 4 -3.28 -3.10 -26.99
C MET A 4 -1.92 -2.51 -26.59
N PRO A 5 -1.86 -1.29 -26.03
CA PRO A 5 -0.59 -0.72 -25.58
C PRO A 5 0.04 -1.68 -24.57
N THR A 6 1.27 -2.09 -24.81
CA THR A 6 2.02 -2.96 -23.91
C THR A 6 2.22 -2.20 -22.60
N ILE A 7 1.47 -2.57 -21.57
CA ILE A 7 1.66 -2.01 -20.23
C ILE A 7 3.08 -2.34 -19.80
N ARG A 8 3.85 -1.32 -19.41
CA ARG A 8 5.24 -1.47 -18.96
C ARG A 8 5.26 -1.79 -17.46
N PRO A 9 6.14 -2.69 -16.96
CA PRO A 9 6.21 -3.02 -15.53
C PRO A 9 6.41 -1.80 -14.63
N ILE A 10 7.11 -0.77 -15.11
CA ILE A 10 7.31 0.49 -14.38
C ILE A 10 6.00 1.23 -14.07
N LEU A 11 4.98 1.11 -14.93
CA LEU A 11 3.66 1.69 -14.66
C LEU A 11 2.98 0.97 -13.51
N ILE A 12 3.06 -0.37 -13.49
CA ILE A 12 2.52 -1.20 -12.41
C ILE A 12 3.19 -0.84 -11.07
N GLN A 13 4.52 -0.75 -11.06
CA GLN A 13 5.30 -0.34 -9.88
C GLN A 13 4.86 1.05 -9.37
N ARG A 14 4.71 2.04 -10.24
CA ARG A 14 4.26 3.39 -9.85
C ARG A 14 2.83 3.41 -9.31
N LEU A 15 1.93 2.60 -9.89
CA LEU A 15 0.58 2.47 -9.38
C LEU A 15 0.55 1.83 -7.98
N ILE A 16 1.45 0.88 -7.68
CA ILE A 16 1.61 0.32 -6.34
C ILE A 16 2.12 1.37 -5.34
N ALA A 17 2.95 2.31 -5.77
CA ALA A 17 3.46 3.36 -4.90
C ALA A 17 2.40 4.42 -4.51
N LEU A 18 1.35 4.61 -5.31
CA LEU A 18 0.37 5.67 -5.09
C LEU A 18 -0.35 5.59 -3.73
N PRO A 19 -0.88 4.43 -3.28
CA PRO A 19 -1.50 4.33 -1.96
C PRO A 19 -0.56 4.73 -0.82
N TYR A 20 0.72 4.33 -0.88
CA TYR A 20 1.72 4.71 0.12
C TYR A 20 1.95 6.21 0.17
N LEU A 21 2.08 6.86 -0.99
CA LEU A 21 2.33 8.30 -1.05
C LEU A 21 1.10 9.12 -0.65
N ILE A 22 -0.08 8.70 -1.08
CA ILE A 22 -1.33 9.43 -0.84
C ILE A 22 -1.82 9.21 0.59
N LEU A 23 -2.02 7.95 1.01
CA LEU A 23 -2.56 7.64 2.33
C LEU A 23 -1.51 7.84 3.43
N GLY A 24 -0.24 7.50 3.16
CA GLY A 24 0.86 7.83 4.05
C GLY A 24 1.06 9.33 4.21
N GLY A 25 0.99 10.08 3.10
CA GLY A 25 1.03 11.54 3.12
C GLY A 25 -0.14 12.13 3.91
N TRP A 26 -1.33 11.55 3.81
CA TRP A 26 -2.48 11.96 4.60
C TRP A 26 -2.26 11.74 6.10
N CYS A 27 -1.74 10.59 6.51
CA CYS A 27 -1.36 10.33 7.91
C CYS A 27 -0.31 11.31 8.42
N LEU A 28 0.65 11.70 7.56
CA LEU A 28 1.72 12.63 7.93
C LEU A 28 1.25 14.09 8.07
N LEU A 29 0.38 14.53 7.15
CA LEU A 29 -0.02 15.94 7.05
C LEU A 29 -1.27 16.27 7.88
N ALA A 30 -2.14 15.29 8.15
CA ALA A 30 -3.38 15.51 8.90
C ALA A 30 -3.69 14.34 9.86
N PRO A 31 -2.80 14.00 10.82
CA PRO A 31 -2.95 12.83 11.65
C PRO A 31 -4.22 12.82 12.53
N HIS A 32 -4.62 13.97 13.08
CA HIS A 32 -5.87 14.07 13.87
C HIS A 32 -7.12 13.83 13.02
N MET A 33 -7.10 14.23 11.74
CA MET A 33 -8.21 13.96 10.83
C MET A 33 -8.30 12.47 10.53
N VAL A 34 -7.16 11.81 10.31
CA VAL A 34 -7.11 10.36 10.13
C VAL A 34 -7.63 9.64 11.36
N GLU A 35 -7.18 10.01 12.56
CA GLU A 35 -7.67 9.45 13.82
C GLU A 35 -9.19 9.62 13.96
N GLY A 36 -9.69 10.84 13.76
CA GLY A 36 -11.12 11.15 13.89
C GLY A 36 -12.01 10.40 12.90
N LEU A 37 -11.50 10.10 11.70
CA LEU A 37 -12.26 9.43 10.64
C LEU A 37 -12.12 7.91 10.67
N MET A 38 -10.97 7.37 11.06
CA MET A 38 -10.66 5.95 10.91
C MET A 38 -10.82 5.17 12.21
N ILE A 39 -10.59 5.79 13.37
CA ILE A 39 -10.66 5.12 14.68
C ILE A 39 -12.05 5.33 15.28
N ASN A 40 -12.63 4.28 15.88
CA ASN A 40 -13.93 4.37 16.55
C ASN A 40 -13.84 5.32 17.77
N PRO A 41 -14.89 6.12 18.08
CA PRO A 41 -14.84 7.14 19.13
C PRO A 41 -14.30 6.68 20.50
N PRO A 42 -14.60 5.47 21.01
CA PRO A 42 -14.07 5.00 22.29
C PRO A 42 -12.54 4.82 22.33
N PHE A 43 -11.88 4.71 21.18
CA PHE A 43 -10.43 4.50 21.06
C PHE A 43 -9.70 5.74 20.52
N GLN A 44 -10.41 6.83 20.25
CA GLN A 44 -9.78 8.08 19.85
C GLN A 44 -9.12 8.75 21.06
N HIS A 45 -7.86 9.14 20.89
CA HIS A 45 -7.08 9.87 21.87
C HIS A 45 -6.97 11.36 21.50
N LEU A 46 -6.84 11.68 20.20
CA LEU A 46 -6.69 13.03 19.65
C LEU A 46 -5.63 13.87 20.40
N SER A 47 -4.56 13.22 20.82
CA SER A 47 -3.48 13.80 21.61
C SER A 47 -2.26 14.08 20.73
N THR A 48 -1.33 14.90 21.22
CA THR A 48 -0.04 15.10 20.53
C THR A 48 0.71 13.78 20.32
N THR A 49 0.60 12.85 21.27
CA THR A 49 1.22 11.52 21.17
C THR A 49 0.55 10.66 20.09
N SER A 50 -0.78 10.61 20.03
CA SER A 50 -1.46 9.85 18.96
C SER A 50 -1.17 10.44 17.58
N ALA A 51 -1.10 11.78 17.48
CA ALA A 51 -0.68 12.45 16.25
C ALA A 51 0.75 12.11 15.83
N LEU A 52 1.69 12.06 16.78
CA LEU A 52 3.06 11.63 16.52
C LEU A 52 3.10 10.19 15.97
N LEU A 53 2.37 9.26 16.60
CA LEU A 53 2.38 7.85 16.20
C LEU A 53 1.78 7.65 14.80
N ILE A 54 0.66 8.31 14.49
CA ILE A 54 0.05 8.29 13.15
C ILE A 54 0.99 8.95 12.13
N GLY A 55 1.64 10.06 12.51
CA GLY A 55 2.65 10.71 11.69
C GLY A 55 3.85 9.81 11.38
N CYS A 56 4.34 9.04 12.36
CA CYS A 56 5.41 8.06 12.16
C CYS A 56 5.00 6.95 11.18
N PHE A 57 3.78 6.41 11.33
CA PHE A 57 3.22 5.45 10.38
C PHE A 57 3.13 6.05 8.96
N GLY A 58 2.62 7.29 8.86
CA GLY A 58 2.55 8.02 7.60
C GLY A 58 3.92 8.23 6.95
N ALA A 59 4.92 8.65 7.72
CA ALA A 59 6.29 8.85 7.24
C ALA A 59 6.92 7.54 6.73
N GLN A 60 6.71 6.43 7.43
CA GLN A 60 7.16 5.10 7.00
C GLN A 60 6.48 4.66 5.69
N ALA A 61 5.17 4.90 5.57
CA ALA A 61 4.44 4.62 4.35
C ALA A 61 4.97 5.46 3.18
N VAL A 62 5.15 6.77 3.35
CA VAL A 62 5.73 7.64 2.31
C VAL A 62 7.13 7.19 1.90
N LEU A 63 7.99 6.82 2.87
CA LEU A 63 9.31 6.28 2.59
C LEU A 63 9.21 5.02 1.71
N GLY A 64 8.33 4.08 2.05
CA GLY A 64 8.05 2.89 1.24
C GLY A 64 7.59 3.24 -0.17
N GLY A 65 6.65 4.18 -0.30
CA GLY A 65 6.16 4.69 -1.58
C GLY A 65 7.27 5.30 -2.45
N LEU A 66 8.19 6.06 -1.86
CA LEU A 66 9.34 6.62 -2.57
C LEU A 66 10.31 5.53 -3.03
N PHE A 67 10.62 4.54 -2.19
CA PHE A 67 11.42 3.39 -2.59
C PHE A 67 10.77 2.64 -3.76
N ILE A 68 9.47 2.36 -3.69
CA ILE A 68 8.75 1.72 -4.78
C ILE A 68 8.80 2.59 -6.03
N TRP A 69 8.60 3.91 -5.94
CA TRP A 69 8.54 4.79 -7.10
C TRP A 69 9.88 4.89 -7.87
N PHE A 70 11.00 4.97 -7.14
CA PHE A 70 12.31 5.27 -7.71
C PHE A 70 13.24 4.06 -7.86
N SER A 71 12.92 2.91 -7.27
CA SER A 71 13.71 1.68 -7.43
C SER A 71 13.45 0.99 -8.78
N ARG A 72 14.22 -0.06 -9.08
CA ARG A 72 13.97 -0.97 -10.19
C ARG A 72 13.45 -2.30 -9.65
N PHE A 73 12.20 -2.65 -9.93
CA PHE A 73 11.66 -3.94 -9.53
C PHE A 73 12.08 -5.02 -10.53
N THR A 74 12.58 -6.15 -10.02
CA THR A 74 12.69 -7.41 -10.79
C THR A 74 11.44 -8.26 -10.58
N ALA A 75 11.31 -9.38 -11.29
CA ALA A 75 10.27 -10.34 -10.99
C ALA A 75 10.31 -10.80 -9.52
N GLN A 76 11.51 -11.03 -8.98
CA GLN A 76 11.67 -11.40 -7.57
C GLN A 76 11.19 -10.28 -6.64
N THR A 77 11.48 -9.01 -6.95
CA THR A 77 10.99 -7.88 -6.15
C THR A 77 9.47 -7.85 -6.07
N PHE A 78 8.77 -8.02 -7.21
CA PHE A 78 7.31 -8.13 -7.20
C PHE A 78 6.85 -9.32 -6.33
N LEU A 79 7.44 -10.50 -6.48
CA LEU A 79 7.00 -11.67 -5.71
C LEU A 79 7.19 -11.47 -4.19
N VAL A 80 8.35 -10.97 -3.76
CA VAL A 80 8.62 -10.67 -2.35
C VAL A 80 7.64 -9.63 -1.82
N TYR A 81 7.34 -8.62 -2.62
CA TYR A 81 6.37 -7.59 -2.25
C TYR A 81 4.96 -8.15 -2.03
N ALA A 82 4.54 -9.14 -2.82
CA ALA A 82 3.23 -9.78 -2.63
C ALA A 82 3.13 -10.46 -1.26
N PHE A 83 4.21 -11.11 -0.81
CA PHE A 83 4.29 -11.68 0.53
C PHE A 83 4.35 -10.60 1.62
N ALA A 84 5.08 -9.51 1.38
CA ALA A 84 5.19 -8.39 2.31
C ALA A 84 3.84 -7.67 2.55
N LEU A 85 2.88 -7.80 1.64
CA LEU A 85 1.52 -7.27 1.84
C LEU A 85 0.65 -8.12 2.77
N LEU A 86 0.93 -9.42 2.93
CA LEU A 86 0.06 -10.33 3.69
C LEU A 86 -0.18 -9.89 5.14
N PRO A 87 0.83 -9.41 5.90
CA PRO A 87 0.59 -8.88 7.25
C PRO A 87 -0.43 -7.74 7.31
N PHE A 88 -0.53 -6.90 6.27
CA PHE A 88 -1.52 -5.81 6.24
C PHE A 88 -2.95 -6.32 6.16
N PHE A 89 -3.20 -7.43 5.45
CA PHE A 89 -4.54 -8.04 5.41
C PHE A 89 -4.94 -8.59 6.78
N VAL A 90 -4.01 -9.25 7.48
CA VAL A 90 -4.22 -9.74 8.85
C VAL A 90 -4.48 -8.56 9.80
N PHE A 91 -3.67 -7.51 9.71
CA PHE A 91 -3.81 -6.29 10.52
C PHE A 91 -5.19 -5.64 10.32
N ASN A 92 -5.59 -5.42 9.06
CA ASN A 92 -6.90 -4.85 8.74
C ASN A 92 -8.04 -5.71 9.27
N TYR A 93 -8.00 -7.02 9.06
CA TYR A 93 -9.05 -7.92 9.54
C TYR A 93 -9.17 -7.85 11.06
N TRP A 94 -8.04 -7.96 11.76
CA TRP A 94 -7.99 -7.99 13.22
C TRP A 94 -8.54 -6.70 13.82
N PHE A 95 -8.08 -5.52 13.37
CA PHE A 95 -8.45 -4.25 13.99
C PHE A 95 -9.77 -3.63 13.49
N VAL A 96 -10.43 -4.28 12.53
CA VAL A 96 -11.77 -3.90 12.06
C VAL A 96 -12.85 -4.84 12.60
N PHE A 97 -12.59 -6.16 12.63
CA PHE A 97 -13.60 -7.15 12.94
C PHE A 97 -13.43 -7.81 14.32
N GLU A 98 -12.20 -8.17 14.71
CA GLU A 98 -11.95 -8.88 15.98
C GLU A 98 -11.83 -7.91 17.17
N VAL A 99 -11.02 -6.85 17.01
CA VAL A 99 -10.84 -5.78 17.98
C VAL A 99 -11.14 -4.47 17.26
N PRO A 100 -12.40 -4.01 17.23
CA PRO A 100 -12.87 -2.94 16.34
C PRO A 100 -12.38 -1.55 16.78
N ILE A 101 -11.06 -1.35 16.78
CA ILE A 101 -10.39 -0.07 17.00
C ILE A 101 -10.65 0.81 15.78
N PHE A 102 -10.47 0.26 14.58
CA PHE A 102 -10.83 0.95 13.35
C PHE A 102 -12.31 0.73 13.01
N ASN A 103 -12.89 1.73 12.38
CA ASN A 103 -14.23 1.66 11.85
C ASN A 103 -14.22 1.21 10.38
N ARG A 104 -15.39 1.21 9.73
CA ARG A 104 -15.54 0.70 8.36
C ARG A 104 -14.79 1.51 7.29
N TRP A 105 -14.34 2.73 7.58
CA TRP A 105 -13.49 3.51 6.69
C TRP A 105 -12.13 2.85 6.44
N MET A 106 -11.69 1.95 7.33
CA MET A 106 -10.51 1.11 7.12
C MET A 106 -10.61 0.20 5.89
N ALA A 107 -11.83 0.00 5.35
CA ALA A 107 -12.00 -0.65 4.05
C ALA A 107 -11.19 0.04 2.93
N LEU A 108 -10.86 1.33 3.07
CA LEU A 108 -9.96 2.05 2.17
C LEU A 108 -8.55 1.43 2.13
N ASP A 109 -7.98 1.09 3.28
CA ASP A 109 -6.65 0.47 3.33
C ASP A 109 -6.71 -0.99 2.87
N LEU A 110 -7.74 -1.74 3.27
CA LEU A 110 -7.97 -3.09 2.76
C LEU A 110 -8.08 -3.11 1.23
N ALA A 111 -8.87 -2.19 0.66
CA ALA A 111 -9.01 -2.05 -0.79
C ALA A 111 -7.70 -1.65 -1.46
N SER A 112 -6.93 -0.75 -0.83
CA SER A 112 -5.60 -0.35 -1.30
C SER A 112 -4.63 -1.53 -1.31
N ASN A 113 -4.60 -2.33 -0.24
CA ASN A 113 -3.76 -3.54 -0.15
C ASN A 113 -4.19 -4.60 -1.17
N ALA A 114 -5.48 -4.81 -1.37
CA ALA A 114 -6.00 -5.71 -2.40
C ALA A 114 -5.61 -5.25 -3.82
N PHE A 115 -5.74 -3.96 -4.10
CA PHE A 115 -5.32 -3.36 -5.36
C PHE A 115 -3.82 -3.55 -5.60
N MET A 116 -3.00 -3.25 -4.59
CA MET A 116 -1.55 -3.43 -4.66
C MET A 116 -1.17 -4.89 -4.86
N LEU A 117 -1.80 -5.83 -4.14
CA LEU A 117 -1.56 -7.26 -4.32
C LEU A 117 -1.87 -7.71 -5.75
N ALA A 118 -3.00 -7.27 -6.31
CA ALA A 118 -3.37 -7.58 -7.69
C ALA A 118 -2.35 -7.03 -8.69
N LEU A 119 -1.95 -5.77 -8.53
CA LEU A 119 -0.91 -5.15 -9.35
C LEU A 119 0.43 -5.88 -9.22
N THR A 120 0.83 -6.25 -8.01
CA THR A 120 2.09 -6.93 -7.77
C THR A 120 2.13 -8.31 -8.43
N LEU A 121 1.05 -9.10 -8.33
CA LEU A 121 0.94 -10.39 -9.01
C LEU A 121 0.95 -10.24 -10.54
N TRP A 122 0.35 -9.18 -11.07
CA TRP A 122 0.40 -8.88 -12.50
C TRP A 122 1.81 -8.44 -12.92
N GLY A 123 2.42 -7.51 -12.20
CA GLY A 123 3.78 -7.03 -12.42
C GLY A 123 4.80 -8.17 -12.41
N TRP A 124 4.66 -9.12 -11.49
CA TRP A 124 5.46 -10.35 -11.46
C TRP A 124 5.36 -11.16 -12.76
N ARG A 125 4.13 -11.43 -13.23
CA ARG A 125 3.91 -12.20 -14.47
C ARG A 125 4.48 -11.49 -15.69
N LEU A 126 4.35 -10.18 -15.75
CA LEU A 126 4.84 -9.36 -16.85
C LEU A 126 6.38 -9.33 -16.85
N MET A 127 6.99 -9.05 -15.70
CA MET A 127 8.44 -8.96 -15.58
C MET A 127 9.13 -10.30 -15.85
N ARG A 128 8.54 -11.44 -15.42
CA ARG A 128 9.05 -12.77 -15.77
C ARG A 128 9.10 -13.03 -17.28
N ARG A 129 8.13 -12.51 -18.05
CA ARG A 129 8.11 -12.66 -19.51
C ARG A 129 9.19 -11.80 -20.16
N GLU A 130 9.37 -10.57 -19.67
CA GLU A 130 10.39 -9.64 -20.13
C GLU A 130 11.80 -10.20 -19.86
N GLU A 131 12.08 -10.62 -18.62
CA GLU A 131 13.35 -11.25 -18.24
C GLU A 131 13.65 -12.51 -19.09
N ALA A 132 12.65 -13.36 -19.34
CA ALA A 132 12.80 -14.55 -20.17
C ALA A 132 13.03 -14.24 -21.66
N SER A 133 12.56 -13.08 -22.16
CA SER A 133 12.80 -12.65 -23.54
C SER A 133 14.20 -12.09 -23.75
N VAL A 134 14.80 -11.48 -22.72
CA VAL A 134 16.17 -10.96 -22.75
C VAL A 134 17.22 -12.08 -22.65
N ALA A 135 16.87 -13.20 -22.01
CA ALA A 135 17.76 -14.35 -21.84
C ALA A 135 17.84 -15.29 -23.07
N ARG A 136 17.07 -15.02 -24.14
CA ARG A 136 17.07 -15.79 -25.40
C ARG A 136 17.82 -15.04 -26.48
#